data_AF-A0A5B9YFW1-F1
#
_entry.id   AF-A0A5B9YFW1-F1
#
_cell.length_a   1.000
_cell.length_b   1.000
_cell.length_c   1.000
_cell.angle_alpha   90.00
_cell.angle_beta   90.00
_cell.angle_gamma   90.00
#
_symmetry.space_group_name_H-M   'P 1'
#
loop_
_entity.id
_entity.type
_entity.pdbx_description
1 polymer ?
#
loop_
_entity_poly.entity_id
_entity_poly.type
_entity_poly.pdbx_seq_one_letter_code
_entity_poly.pdbx_strand_id
1 'polypeptide(L)'
;MIQDSGTRRSFNSGAVRDAESGKGRCDLLPLDVVAELEGSVVLGLINSYMHCRDTVYLYDALCNYLAEEECSYRNTEDMFLEVAKHFEEGCNKYGERNWEKGIPEDVYIDSAVRHYLKWRRGDEDESHERAFVWNIICLIWTHKHITKEADA
;
A
#
# COMPACT_ATOMS: atom_id res chain seq x y z
N MET A 1 -4.24 -6.68 -13.32
CA MET A 1 -4.01 -8.06 -12.89
C MET A 1 -2.88 -8.07 -11.89
N ILE A 2 -3.17 -8.40 -10.63
CA ILE A 2 -2.18 -8.64 -9.58
C ILE A 2 -1.18 -9.71 -10.05
N GLN A 3 0.10 -9.39 -9.99
CA GLN A 3 1.17 -10.35 -10.31
C GLN A 3 1.17 -11.54 -9.34
N ASP A 4 1.56 -12.71 -9.85
CA ASP A 4 1.54 -13.96 -9.12
C ASP A 4 2.82 -14.79 -9.31
N SER A 5 3.60 -14.92 -8.24
CA SER A 5 4.83 -15.74 -8.24
C SER A 5 4.59 -17.24 -8.09
N GLY A 6 3.35 -17.66 -7.82
CA GLY A 6 3.00 -19.02 -7.41
C GLY A 6 3.38 -19.39 -5.97
N THR A 7 4.12 -18.52 -5.25
CA THR A 7 4.53 -18.76 -3.86
C THR A 7 3.77 -17.88 -2.88
N ARG A 8 3.50 -18.43 -1.68
CA ARG A 8 2.66 -17.78 -0.66
C ARG A 8 3.36 -17.70 0.68
N ARG A 9 3.18 -16.56 1.34
CA ARG A 9 3.57 -16.31 2.72
C ARG A 9 2.28 -16.24 3.54
N SER A 10 2.16 -17.12 4.52
CA SER A 10 1.10 -17.08 5.51
C SER A 10 1.55 -16.29 6.73
N PHE A 11 0.62 -15.58 7.35
CA PHE A 11 0.83 -14.86 8.61
C PHE A 11 0.08 -15.56 9.75
N ASN A 12 0.47 -15.29 11.00
CA ASN A 12 -0.16 -15.90 12.19
C ASN A 12 -1.67 -15.58 12.29
N SER A 13 -2.10 -14.48 11.68
CA SER A 13 -3.49 -14.08 11.52
C SER A 13 -4.31 -14.99 10.59
N GLY A 14 -3.67 -15.86 9.82
CA GLY A 14 -4.30 -16.62 8.73
C GLY A 14 -4.44 -15.82 7.43
N ALA A 15 -3.98 -14.56 7.38
CA ALA A 15 -3.82 -13.84 6.13
C ALA A 15 -2.73 -14.48 5.26
N VAL A 16 -2.88 -14.41 3.95
CA VAL A 16 -1.91 -14.92 2.98
C VAL A 16 -1.55 -13.81 1.99
N ARG A 17 -0.28 -13.75 1.59
CA ARG A 17 0.19 -12.84 0.54
C ARG A 17 1.19 -13.54 -0.37
N ASP A 18 1.41 -12.99 -1.56
CA ASP A 18 2.48 -13.45 -2.44
C ASP A 18 3.86 -13.35 -1.75
N ALA A 19 4.72 -14.36 -1.92
CA ALA A 19 6.03 -14.48 -1.28
C ALA A 19 7.22 -14.27 -2.24
N GLU A 20 7.01 -13.52 -3.32
CA GLU A 20 8.07 -13.30 -4.31
C GLU A 20 9.31 -12.61 -3.72
N SER A 21 10.47 -13.26 -3.87
CA SER A 21 11.77 -12.69 -3.52
C SER A 21 12.33 -11.83 -4.66
N GLY A 22 13.28 -10.92 -4.36
CA GLY A 22 13.95 -10.09 -5.37
C GLY A 22 13.27 -8.75 -5.68
N LYS A 23 12.15 -8.42 -5.02
CA LYS A 23 11.43 -7.13 -5.17
C LYS A 23 12.01 -5.97 -4.34
N GLY A 24 13.09 -6.23 -3.59
CA GLY A 24 13.63 -5.27 -2.61
C GLY A 24 12.79 -5.19 -1.33
N ARG A 25 13.27 -4.40 -0.36
CA ARG A 25 12.62 -4.13 0.94
C ARG A 25 12.40 -2.64 1.09
N CYS A 26 11.35 -2.13 0.45
CA CYS A 26 11.02 -0.72 0.43
C CYS A 26 10.58 -0.20 1.81
N ASP A 27 10.11 -1.08 2.70
CA ASP A 27 9.84 -0.76 4.11
C ASP A 27 11.11 -0.43 4.90
N LEU A 28 12.29 -0.85 4.43
CA LEU A 28 13.59 -0.56 5.05
C LEU A 28 14.30 0.65 4.45
N LEU A 29 13.73 1.29 3.42
CA LEU A 29 14.29 2.52 2.87
C LEU A 29 14.20 3.64 3.93
N PRO A 30 15.25 4.48 4.08
CA PRO A 30 15.17 5.69 4.89
C PRO A 30 14.28 6.71 4.17
N LEU A 31 12.97 6.61 4.37
CA LEU A 31 12.00 7.38 3.61
C LEU A 31 12.08 8.88 3.84
N ASP A 32 12.64 9.33 4.97
CA ASP A 32 13.02 10.72 5.18
C ASP A 32 14.04 11.20 4.15
N VAL A 33 15.13 10.46 3.97
CA VAL A 33 16.20 10.75 3.00
C VAL A 33 15.70 10.64 1.57
N VAL A 34 14.92 9.59 1.27
CA VAL A 34 14.37 9.37 -0.09
C VAL A 34 13.34 10.46 -0.44
N ALA A 35 12.47 10.83 0.50
CA ALA A 35 11.49 11.89 0.28
C ALA A 35 12.17 13.24 0.03
N GLU A 36 13.23 13.57 0.77
CA GLU A 36 14.00 14.80 0.58
C GLU A 36 14.68 14.82 -0.80
N LEU A 37 15.31 13.71 -1.20
CA LEU A 37 15.97 13.59 -2.50
C LEU A 37 14.99 13.76 -3.68
N GLU A 38 13.82 13.13 -3.59
CA GLU A 38 12.81 13.13 -4.67
C GLU A 38 11.86 14.34 -4.60
N GLY A 39 11.91 15.12 -3.52
CA GLY A 39 10.90 16.15 -3.24
C GLY A 39 9.48 15.58 -3.04
N SER A 40 9.36 14.32 -2.63
CA SER A 40 8.07 13.62 -2.53
C SER A 40 7.40 13.83 -1.17
N VAL A 41 6.33 14.62 -1.17
CA VAL A 41 5.47 14.80 0.02
C VAL A 41 4.82 13.47 0.43
N VAL A 42 4.41 12.65 -0.54
CA VAL A 42 3.79 11.33 -0.30
C VAL A 42 4.71 10.42 0.51
N LEU A 43 5.99 10.29 0.12
CA LEU A 43 6.95 9.48 0.86
C LEU A 43 7.24 10.05 2.25
N GLY A 44 7.33 11.37 2.39
CA GLY A 44 7.51 12.04 3.69
C GLY A 44 6.35 11.82 4.67
N LEU A 45 5.12 11.74 4.15
CA LEU A 45 3.92 11.44 4.96
C LEU A 45 3.88 9.95 5.37
N ILE A 46 4.25 9.03 4.49
CA ILE A 46 4.41 7.60 4.85
C ILE A 46 5.49 7.45 5.93
N ASN A 47 6.63 8.16 5.80
CA ASN A 47 7.66 8.21 6.83
C ASN A 47 7.11 8.73 8.17
N SER A 48 6.31 9.79 8.14
CA SER A 48 5.69 10.36 9.34
C SER A 48 4.80 9.33 10.05
N TYR A 49 3.98 8.59 9.30
CA TYR A 49 3.19 7.47 9.83
C TYR A 49 4.06 6.38 10.48
N MET A 50 5.17 5.99 9.83
CA MET A 50 6.08 4.96 10.36
C MET A 50 6.62 5.34 11.75
N HIS A 51 6.80 6.63 12.03
CA HIS A 51 7.34 7.12 13.29
C HIS A 51 6.28 7.36 14.37
N CYS A 52 5.18 8.04 14.04
CA CYS A 52 4.18 8.46 15.04
C CYS A 52 2.95 7.54 15.12
N ARG A 53 2.75 6.68 14.12
CA ARG A 53 1.61 5.75 14.02
C ARG A 53 0.25 6.46 13.95
N ASP A 54 0.21 7.72 13.54
CA ASP A 54 -1.04 8.45 13.31
C ASP A 54 -1.51 8.29 11.86
N THR A 55 -2.66 7.64 11.69
CA THR A 55 -3.25 7.40 10.37
C THR A 55 -3.57 8.66 9.59
N VAL A 56 -3.63 9.86 10.21
CA VAL A 56 -3.84 11.12 9.49
C VAL A 56 -2.83 11.30 8.35
N TYR A 57 -1.56 10.93 8.60
CA TYR A 57 -0.51 11.05 7.60
C TYR A 57 -0.72 10.13 6.40
N LEU A 58 -1.38 8.98 6.58
CA LEU A 58 -1.72 8.08 5.47
C LEU A 58 -2.89 8.62 4.63
N TYR A 59 -3.87 9.28 5.26
CA TYR A 59 -4.92 9.99 4.52
C TYR A 59 -4.34 11.16 3.74
N ASP A 60 -3.46 11.95 4.36
CA ASP A 60 -2.78 13.06 3.69
C ASP A 60 -1.91 12.56 2.54
N ALA A 61 -1.27 11.39 2.67
CA ALA A 61 -0.49 10.78 1.58
C ALA A 61 -1.37 10.48 0.36
N LEU A 62 -2.59 9.97 0.56
CA LEU A 62 -3.56 9.75 -0.53
C LEU A 62 -4.04 11.06 -1.16
N CYS A 63 -4.31 12.08 -0.34
CA CYS A 63 -4.71 13.40 -0.83
C CYS A 63 -3.61 14.04 -1.68
N ASN A 64 -2.34 13.94 -1.25
CA ASN A 64 -1.20 14.47 -2.00
C ASN A 64 -0.94 13.67 -3.27
N TYR A 65 -1.07 12.34 -3.23
CA TYR A 65 -0.99 11.51 -4.43
C TYR A 65 -2.07 11.87 -5.46
N LEU A 66 -3.32 12.06 -5.04
CA LEU A 66 -4.41 12.50 -5.92
C LEU A 66 -4.17 13.90 -6.52
N ALA A 67 -3.32 14.71 -5.90
CA ALA A 67 -2.96 16.04 -6.37
C ALA A 67 -1.71 16.05 -7.26
N GLU A 68 -1.02 14.92 -7.45
CA GLU A 68 0.09 14.82 -8.42
C GLU A 68 -0.43 14.98 -9.85
N GLU A 69 0.30 15.73 -10.68
CA GLU A 69 -0.13 16.05 -12.05
C GLU A 69 -0.26 14.79 -12.92
N GLU A 70 0.53 13.77 -12.65
CA GLU A 70 0.54 12.50 -13.35
C GLU A 70 -0.54 11.51 -12.88
N CYS A 71 -1.26 11.81 -11.78
CA CYS A 71 -2.30 10.93 -11.25
C CYS A 71 -3.44 10.77 -12.27
N SER A 72 -3.78 9.52 -12.60
CA SER A 72 -4.79 9.25 -13.63
C SER A 72 -6.24 9.36 -13.14
N TYR A 73 -6.46 9.39 -11.82
CA TYR A 73 -7.80 9.43 -11.22
C TYR A 73 -8.44 10.81 -11.36
N ARG A 74 -9.68 10.86 -11.83
CA ARG A 74 -10.41 12.13 -11.99
C ARG A 74 -10.86 12.74 -10.66
N ASN A 75 -11.18 11.88 -9.70
CA ASN A 75 -11.62 12.23 -8.35
C ASN A 75 -11.54 10.99 -7.44
N THR A 76 -11.95 11.15 -6.19
CA THR A 76 -11.95 10.08 -5.18
C THR A 76 -12.86 8.91 -5.56
N GLU A 77 -14.02 9.17 -6.16
CA GLU A 77 -14.97 8.13 -6.58
C GLU A 77 -14.38 7.25 -7.68
N ASP A 78 -13.72 7.86 -8.66
CA ASP A 78 -12.99 7.17 -9.74
C ASP A 78 -11.87 6.29 -9.18
N MET A 79 -11.07 6.85 -8.26
CA MET A 79 -10.02 6.11 -7.55
C MET A 79 -10.58 4.88 -6.83
N PHE A 80 -11.66 5.03 -6.05
CA PHE A 80 -12.20 3.90 -5.28
C PHE A 80 -12.88 2.85 -6.16
N LEU A 81 -13.52 3.23 -7.27
CA LEU A 81 -14.05 2.27 -8.24
C LEU A 81 -12.92 1.48 -8.94
N GLU A 82 -11.80 2.12 -9.24
CA GLU A 82 -10.62 1.43 -9.79
C GLU A 82 -9.96 0.52 -8.75
N VAL A 83 -9.84 0.97 -7.50
CA VAL A 83 -9.30 0.15 -6.40
C VAL A 83 -10.21 -1.04 -6.07
N ALA A 84 -11.53 -0.94 -6.27
CA ALA A 84 -12.45 -2.07 -6.12
C ALA A 84 -12.08 -3.26 -7.02
N LYS A 85 -11.53 -3.00 -8.22
CA LYS A 85 -11.00 -4.05 -9.11
C LYS A 85 -9.80 -4.76 -8.49
N HIS A 86 -8.97 -4.05 -7.73
CA HIS A 86 -7.85 -4.66 -6.99
C HIS A 86 -8.34 -5.56 -5.85
N PHE A 87 -9.43 -5.20 -5.18
CA PHE A 87 -10.11 -6.09 -4.22
C PHE A 87 -10.68 -7.34 -4.89
N GLU A 88 -11.29 -7.21 -6.08
CA GLU A 88 -11.78 -8.36 -6.86
C GLU A 88 -10.62 -9.31 -7.24
N GLU A 89 -9.52 -8.78 -7.78
CA GLU A 89 -8.32 -9.56 -8.11
C GLU A 89 -7.73 -10.24 -6.86
N GLY A 90 -7.66 -9.52 -5.73
CA GLY A 90 -7.20 -10.06 -4.45
C GLY A 90 -8.11 -11.16 -3.91
N CYS A 91 -9.43 -11.01 -4.04
CA CYS A 91 -10.42 -12.01 -3.66
C CYS A 91 -10.27 -13.29 -4.49
N ASN A 92 -10.12 -13.15 -5.82
CA ASN A 92 -9.90 -14.29 -6.71
C ASN A 92 -8.61 -15.04 -6.37
N LYS A 93 -7.57 -14.34 -5.92
CA LYS A 93 -6.25 -14.92 -5.63
C LYS A 93 -6.12 -15.49 -4.22
N TYR A 94 -6.64 -14.81 -3.21
CA TYR A 94 -6.41 -15.13 -1.79
C TYR A 94 -7.69 -15.51 -1.03
N GLY A 95 -8.85 -15.46 -1.68
CA GLY A 95 -10.17 -15.63 -1.06
C GLY A 95 -10.74 -14.34 -0.47
N GLU A 96 -12.04 -14.37 -0.17
CA GLU A 96 -12.76 -13.24 0.41
C GLU A 96 -12.13 -12.76 1.72
N ARG A 97 -12.11 -11.43 1.91
CA ARG A 97 -11.72 -10.77 3.17
C ARG A 97 -10.35 -11.20 3.72
N ASN A 98 -9.43 -11.66 2.86
CA ASN A 98 -8.10 -12.09 3.29
C ASN A 98 -7.31 -10.98 4.03
N TRP A 99 -7.45 -9.73 3.59
CA TRP A 99 -6.79 -8.57 4.20
C TRP A 99 -7.33 -8.24 5.61
N GLU A 100 -8.61 -8.53 5.88
CA GLU A 100 -9.26 -8.32 7.18
C GLU A 100 -8.76 -9.29 8.25
N LYS A 101 -8.11 -10.39 7.85
CA LYS A 101 -7.52 -11.33 8.80
C LYS A 101 -6.36 -10.69 9.58
N GLY A 102 -5.65 -9.74 8.97
CA GLY A 102 -4.54 -9.01 9.58
C GLY A 102 -3.21 -9.29 8.91
N ILE A 103 -2.87 -8.50 7.90
CA ILE A 103 -1.53 -8.51 7.29
C ILE A 103 -0.64 -7.54 8.10
N PRO A 104 0.62 -7.89 8.42
CA PRO A 104 1.51 -6.98 9.14
C PRO A 104 1.71 -5.66 8.39
N GLU A 105 1.80 -4.56 9.13
CA GLU A 105 1.79 -3.22 8.56
C GLU A 105 3.02 -2.90 7.68
N ASP A 106 4.19 -3.42 8.06
CA ASP A 106 5.43 -3.32 7.27
C ASP A 106 5.26 -3.93 5.87
N VAL A 107 4.43 -4.96 5.74
CA VAL A 107 4.14 -5.60 4.44
C VAL A 107 3.27 -4.71 3.56
N TYR A 108 2.38 -3.90 4.14
CA TYR A 108 1.66 -2.88 3.38
C TYR A 108 2.58 -1.73 2.97
N ILE A 109 3.43 -1.25 3.88
CA ILE A 109 4.39 -0.16 3.60
C ILE A 109 5.35 -0.56 2.49
N ASP A 110 5.96 -1.75 2.59
CA ASP A 110 6.87 -2.29 1.58
C ASP A 110 6.23 -2.29 0.19
N SER A 111 4.98 -2.75 0.10
CA SER A 111 4.25 -2.81 -1.17
C SER A 111 3.79 -1.45 -1.66
N ALA A 112 3.29 -0.58 -0.78
CA ALA A 112 2.83 0.76 -1.14
C ALA A 112 3.98 1.58 -1.73
N VAL A 113 5.10 1.68 -1.01
CA VAL A 113 6.27 2.46 -1.45
C VAL A 113 6.79 1.92 -2.78
N ARG A 114 6.89 0.60 -2.95
CA ARG A 114 7.32 0.00 -4.21
C ARG A 114 6.40 0.35 -5.39
N HIS A 115 5.08 0.25 -5.23
CA HIS A 115 4.15 0.58 -6.30
C HIS A 115 4.14 2.09 -6.60
N TYR A 116 4.25 2.94 -5.59
CA TYR A 116 4.40 4.39 -5.79
C TYR A 116 5.66 4.72 -6.61
N LEU A 117 6.81 4.15 -6.24
CA LEU A 117 8.06 4.36 -6.97
C LEU A 117 8.02 3.78 -8.39
N LYS A 118 7.40 2.62 -8.60
CA LYS A 118 7.20 2.04 -9.93
C LYS A 118 6.29 2.91 -10.81
N TRP A 119 5.21 3.44 -10.25
CA TRP A 119 4.35 4.38 -10.95
C TRP A 119 5.10 5.66 -11.34
N ARG A 120 5.84 6.27 -10.42
CA ARG A 120 6.72 7.43 -10.69
C ARG A 120 7.79 7.13 -11.76
N ARG A 121 8.26 5.88 -11.84
CA ARG A 121 9.21 5.41 -12.86
C ARG A 121 8.57 5.18 -14.23
N GLY A 122 7.23 5.16 -14.32
CA GLY A 122 6.50 4.88 -15.55
C GLY A 122 6.41 3.39 -15.90
N ASP A 123 6.54 2.50 -14.93
CA ASP A 123 6.32 1.07 -15.15
C ASP A 123 4.83 0.80 -15.48
N GLU A 124 4.58 -0.12 -16.43
CA GLU A 124 3.23 -0.49 -16.88
C GLU A 124 2.96 -2.01 -16.71
N ASP A 125 3.78 -2.72 -15.94
CA ASP A 125 3.70 -4.18 -15.81
C ASP A 125 2.51 -4.67 -14.96
N GLU A 126 1.86 -3.78 -14.22
CA GLU A 126 0.59 -3.97 -13.53
C GLU A 126 -0.03 -2.59 -13.17
N SER A 127 -1.23 -2.60 -12.57
CA SER A 127 -1.88 -1.35 -12.13
C SER A 127 -1.28 -0.83 -10.82
N HIS A 128 -0.11 -0.19 -10.89
CA HIS A 128 0.61 0.33 -9.72
C HIS A 128 -0.18 1.34 -8.90
N GLU A 129 -0.89 2.26 -9.54
CA GLU A 129 -1.76 3.24 -8.87
C GLU A 129 -2.78 2.56 -7.96
N ARG A 130 -3.50 1.55 -8.50
CA ARG A 130 -4.47 0.77 -7.73
C ARG A 130 -3.81 0.06 -6.56
N ALA A 131 -2.65 -0.56 -6.81
CA ALA A 131 -1.93 -1.31 -5.80
C ALA A 131 -1.39 -0.41 -4.68
N PHE A 132 -0.89 0.78 -5.02
CA PHE A 132 -0.47 1.79 -4.05
C PHE A 132 -1.64 2.19 -3.15
N VAL A 133 -2.75 2.66 -3.73
CA VAL A 133 -3.92 3.13 -2.97
C VAL A 133 -4.49 1.99 -2.11
N TRP A 134 -4.64 0.79 -2.68
CA TRP A 134 -5.13 -0.39 -1.94
C TRP A 134 -4.30 -0.67 -0.68
N ASN A 135 -2.97 -0.63 -0.79
CA ASN A 135 -2.11 -0.87 0.36
C ASN A 135 -2.28 0.18 1.44
N ILE A 136 -2.40 1.46 1.09
CA ILE A 136 -2.58 2.54 2.07
C ILE A 136 -3.93 2.44 2.77
N ILE A 137 -5.04 2.22 2.05
CA ILE A 137 -6.37 2.13 2.69
C ILE A 137 -6.50 0.88 3.58
N CYS A 138 -5.95 -0.25 3.15
CA CYS A 138 -5.96 -1.48 3.96
C CYS A 138 -5.04 -1.34 5.17
N LEU A 139 -3.88 -0.66 5.05
CA LEU A 139 -3.01 -0.32 6.18
C LEU A 139 -3.74 0.54 7.21
N ILE A 140 -4.43 1.61 6.77
CA ILE A 140 -5.23 2.46 7.67
C ILE A 140 -6.26 1.62 8.42
N TRP A 141 -6.99 0.74 7.72
CA TRP A 141 -8.00 -0.10 8.35
C TRP A 141 -7.37 -1.09 9.33
N THR A 142 -6.31 -1.79 8.94
CA THR A 142 -5.59 -2.75 9.80
C THR A 142 -5.08 -2.04 11.06
N HIS A 143 -4.51 -0.85 10.92
CA HIS A 143 -4.04 -0.09 12.07
C HIS A 143 -5.17 0.23 13.05
N LYS A 144 -6.33 0.65 12.54
CA LYS A 144 -7.49 1.07 13.36
C LYS A 144 -8.21 -0.10 14.04
N HIS A 145 -8.27 -1.28 13.41
CA HIS A 145 -9.13 -2.38 13.85
C HIS A 145 -8.39 -3.63 14.31
N ILE A 146 -7.08 -3.72 14.04
CA ILE A 146 -6.28 -4.89 14.42
C ILE A 146 -5.12 -4.47 15.29
N THR A 147 -4.29 -3.53 14.83
CA THR A 147 -3.09 -3.13 15.58
C THR A 147 -3.45 -2.38 16.85
N LYS A 148 -4.26 -1.31 16.76
CA LYS A 148 -4.65 -0.52 17.94
C LYS A 148 -5.49 -1.31 18.94
N GLU A 149 -6.31 -2.26 18.48
CA GLU A 149 -7.08 -3.12 19.39
C GLU A 149 -6.18 -4.12 20.16
N ALA A 150 -5.01 -4.47 19.62
CA ALA A 150 -4.05 -5.31 20.32
C ALA A 150 -3.26 -4.57 21.41
N ASP A 151 -3.22 -3.24 21.36
CA ASP A 151 -2.54 -2.37 22.32
C ASP A 151 -3.48 -1.83 23.44
N ALA A 152 -4.79 -2.14 23.37
CA ALA A 152 -5.83 -1.69 24.29
C ALA A 152 -6.26 -2.77 25.29
#